data_AF-A0A5W3F508-F1
#
_entry.id   AF-A0A5W3F508-F1
#
_cell.length_a   1.000
_cell.length_b   1.000
_cell.length_c   1.000
_cell.angle_alpha   90.00
_cell.angle_beta   90.00
_cell.angle_gamma   90.00
#
_symmetry.space_group_name_H-M   'P 1'
#
loop_
_entity.id
_entity.type
_entity.pdbx_description
1 polymer ?
#
loop_
_entity_poly.entity_id
_entity_poly.type
_entity_poly.pdbx_seq_one_letter_code
_entity_poly.pdbx_strand_id
1 'polypeptide(L)'
;MHFTNFLQRYFDIEIEHTFDPTIQGSNETGKDVTKIWIYEKGEDSEPLLTLTEAWWYTETKTAGNWLIGNVYSTLEHGREIHESEFRKLVTAGKVISA
;
A
#
# COMPACT_ATOMS: atom_id res chain seq x y z
N MET A 1 2.41 -16.14 -6.59
CA MET A 1 2.23 -15.97 -5.13
C MET A 1 1.64 -14.59 -4.91
N HIS A 2 0.42 -14.49 -4.37
CA HIS A 2 -0.26 -13.21 -4.15
C HIS A 2 0.57 -12.24 -3.30
N PHE A 3 0.44 -10.95 -3.55
CA PHE A 3 1.22 -9.89 -2.88
C PHE A 3 0.99 -9.84 -1.39
N THR A 4 -0.26 -9.93 -0.95
CA THR A 4 -0.65 -10.03 0.46
C THR A 4 0.03 -11.21 1.16
N ASN A 5 0.03 -12.39 0.55
CA ASN A 5 0.73 -13.57 1.09
C ASN A 5 2.26 -13.36 1.21
N PHE A 6 2.84 -12.51 0.37
CA PHE A 6 4.24 -12.12 0.51
C PHE A 6 4.43 -11.17 1.68
N LEU A 7 3.61 -10.12 1.79
CA LEU A 7 3.68 -9.17 2.88
C LEU A 7 3.55 -9.85 4.24
N GLN A 8 2.60 -10.79 4.38
CA GLN A 8 2.36 -11.55 5.63
C GLN A 8 3.59 -12.35 6.12
N ARG A 9 4.57 -12.63 5.25
CA ARG A 9 5.81 -13.30 5.66
C ARG A 9 6.78 -12.38 6.40
N TYR A 10 6.69 -11.08 6.15
CA TYR A 10 7.62 -10.07 6.67
C TYR A 10 6.96 -9.10 7.65
N PHE A 11 5.64 -8.94 7.56
CA PHE A 11 4.85 -7.97 8.31
C PHE A 11 3.56 -8.60 8.81
N ASP A 12 2.95 -7.94 9.78
CA ASP A 12 1.52 -8.07 10.00
C ASP A 12 0.80 -7.06 9.12
N ILE A 13 -0.35 -7.46 8.57
CA ILE A 13 -1.12 -6.63 7.66
C ILE A 13 -2.60 -6.67 7.99
N GLU A 14 -3.25 -5.56 7.72
CA GLU A 14 -4.71 -5.43 7.71
C GLU A 14 -5.14 -4.93 6.35
N ILE A 15 -6.18 -5.53 5.78
CA ILE A 15 -6.71 -5.17 4.47
C ILE A 15 -8.07 -4.51 4.70
N GLU A 16 -8.19 -3.29 4.23
CA GLU A 16 -9.39 -2.49 4.33
C GLU A 16 -9.90 -2.18 2.92
N HIS A 17 -11.22 -2.25 2.74
CA HIS A 17 -11.89 -1.78 1.54
C HIS A 17 -12.71 -0.56 1.91
N THR A 18 -12.33 0.59 1.35
CA THR A 18 -12.94 1.86 1.68
C THR A 18 -13.54 2.47 0.42
N PHE A 19 -14.78 2.94 0.50
CA PHE A 19 -15.38 3.74 -0.56
C PHE A 19 -14.84 5.17 -0.48
N ASP A 20 -14.10 5.60 -1.49
CA ASP A 20 -13.63 6.97 -1.62
C ASP A 20 -14.55 7.74 -2.58
N PRO A 21 -15.41 8.65 -2.08
CA PRO A 21 -16.35 9.40 -2.90
C PRO A 21 -15.70 10.51 -3.73
N THR A 22 -14.41 10.79 -3.54
CA THR A 22 -13.71 11.90 -4.21
C THR A 22 -13.14 11.51 -5.57
N ILE A 23 -12.98 10.21 -5.83
CA ILE A 23 -12.48 9.70 -7.11
C ILE A 23 -13.52 9.98 -8.20
N GLN A 24 -13.15 10.81 -9.18
CA GLN A 24 -13.99 11.07 -10.34
C GLN A 24 -13.77 9.98 -11.40
N GLY A 25 -14.73 9.08 -11.54
CA GLY A 25 -14.79 8.14 -12.66
C GLY A 25 -15.46 8.75 -13.89
N SER A 26 -15.30 8.12 -15.05
CA SER A 26 -15.91 8.61 -16.30
C SER A 26 -17.45 8.55 -16.30
N ASN A 27 -18.03 7.61 -15.54
CA ASN A 27 -19.47 7.35 -15.54
C ASN A 27 -20.11 7.49 -14.14
N GLU A 28 -19.32 7.34 -13.07
CA GLU A 28 -19.79 7.40 -11.68
C GLU A 28 -18.68 8.00 -10.80
N THR A 29 -19.08 8.89 -9.90
CA THR A 29 -18.21 9.45 -8.87
C THR A 29 -18.14 8.48 -7.68
N GLY A 30 -16.93 8.27 -7.19
CA GLY A 30 -16.63 7.39 -6.08
C GLY A 30 -16.24 5.98 -6.51
N LYS A 31 -15.27 5.39 -5.81
CA LYS A 31 -14.79 4.03 -6.04
C LYS A 31 -14.47 3.32 -4.73
N ASP A 32 -14.71 2.02 -4.72
CA ASP A 32 -14.15 1.14 -3.71
C ASP A 32 -12.65 0.99 -3.97
N VAL A 33 -11.86 1.29 -2.95
CA VAL A 33 -10.41 1.30 -2.99
C VAL A 33 -9.90 0.32 -1.95
N THR A 34 -8.90 -0.47 -2.33
CA THR A 34 -8.21 -1.34 -1.37
C THR A 34 -7.07 -0.57 -0.72
N LYS A 35 -7.02 -0.62 0.61
CA LYS A 35 -5.92 -0.12 1.43
C LYS A 35 -5.34 -1.27 2.24
N ILE A 36 -4.02 -1.36 2.29
CA ILE A 36 -3.29 -2.32 3.11
C ILE A 36 -2.52 -1.54 4.16
N TRP A 37 -2.83 -1.78 5.43
CA TRP A 37 -2.06 -1.30 6.56
C TRP A 37 -0.95 -2.31 6.85
N ILE A 38 0.27 -1.83 7.05
CA ILE A 38 1.46 -2.65 7.27
C ILE A 38 2.06 -2.31 8.62
N TYR A 39 2.27 -3.33 9.44
CA TYR A 39 2.75 -3.25 10.81
C TYR A 39 4.05 -4.05 10.98
N GLU A 40 4.82 -3.75 12.02
CA GLU A 40 5.95 -4.60 12.42
C GLU A 40 5.44 -6.00 12.81
N LYS A 41 6.22 -7.03 12.48
CA LYS A 41 5.78 -8.42 12.64
C LYS A 41 5.79 -8.85 14.10
N GLY A 42 4.65 -9.31 14.59
CA GLY A 42 4.49 -9.87 15.94
C GLY A 42 4.47 -8.82 17.05
N GLU A 43 4.42 -7.53 16.71
CA GLU A 43 4.43 -6.41 17.64
C GLU A 43 3.07 -5.69 17.61
N ASP A 44 2.50 -5.41 18.78
CA ASP A 44 1.33 -4.54 18.91
C ASP A 44 1.79 -3.08 18.74
N SER A 45 1.80 -2.64 17.48
CA SER A 45 2.47 -1.42 17.04
C SER A 45 1.54 -0.55 16.19
N GLU A 46 1.86 0.74 16.13
CA GLU A 46 1.28 1.63 15.12
C GLU A 46 1.76 1.22 13.71
N PRO A 47 0.96 1.48 12.66
CA PRO A 47 1.32 1.08 11.30
C PRO A 47 2.59 1.78 10.82
N LEU A 48 3.51 1.02 10.21
CA LEU A 48 4.71 1.55 9.56
C LEU A 48 4.34 2.42 8.36
N LEU A 49 3.44 1.91 7.53
CA LEU A 49 2.97 2.59 6.33
C LEU A 49 1.65 1.98 5.86
N THR A 50 1.06 2.63 4.88
CA THR A 50 -0.11 2.14 4.17
C THR A 50 0.17 2.04 2.67
N LEU A 51 -0.45 1.06 2.02
CA LEU A 51 -0.48 0.93 0.57
C LEU A 51 -1.91 1.11 0.10
N THR A 52 -2.18 2.16 -0.66
CA THR A 52 -3.49 2.41 -1.27
C THR A 52 -3.41 2.09 -2.76
N GLU A 53 -4.40 1.38 -3.31
CA GLU A 53 -4.41 1.02 -4.72
C GLU A 53 -4.28 2.26 -5.61
N ALA A 54 -3.21 2.34 -6.41
CA ALA A 54 -2.85 3.56 -7.14
C ALA A 54 -3.72 3.79 -8.39
N TRP A 55 -4.43 2.76 -8.85
CA TRP A 55 -5.20 2.77 -10.09
C TRP A 55 -6.12 3.98 -10.18
N TRP A 56 -6.75 4.39 -9.08
CA TRP A 56 -7.72 5.48 -9.12
C TRP A 56 -7.09 6.87 -9.06
N TYR A 57 -5.88 6.98 -8.53
CA TYR A 57 -5.26 8.26 -8.18
C TYR A 57 -4.13 8.70 -9.12
N THR A 58 -3.65 7.79 -9.98
CA THR A 58 -2.51 8.04 -10.87
C THR A 58 -2.92 7.92 -12.34
N GLU A 59 -2.12 8.51 -13.24
CA GLU A 59 -2.30 8.38 -14.69
C GLU A 59 -1.83 7.02 -15.23
N THR A 60 -0.91 6.37 -14.51
CA THR A 60 -0.25 5.12 -14.92
C THR A 60 -1.25 3.96 -15.06
N LYS A 61 -2.40 4.03 -14.37
CA LYS A 61 -3.51 3.04 -14.39
C LYS A 61 -3.01 1.60 -14.53
N THR A 62 -2.04 1.22 -13.70
CA THR A 62 -1.37 -0.08 -13.77
C THR A 62 -1.74 -0.89 -12.54
N ALA A 63 -2.28 -2.10 -12.77
CA ALA A 63 -2.61 -3.02 -11.68
C ALA A 63 -1.33 -3.42 -10.93
N GLY A 64 -1.43 -3.57 -9.61
CA GLY A 64 -0.28 -3.84 -8.76
C GLY A 64 0.60 -2.62 -8.47
N ASN A 65 0.19 -1.41 -8.88
CA ASN A 65 0.77 -0.18 -8.36
C ASN A 65 0.01 0.28 -7.11
N TRP A 66 0.78 0.75 -6.14
CA TRP A 66 0.32 1.22 -4.85
C TRP A 66 0.89 2.60 -4.56
N LEU A 67 0.08 3.47 -3.95
CA LEU A 67 0.55 4.72 -3.36
C LEU A 67 0.98 4.46 -1.93
N ILE A 68 2.20 4.89 -1.60
CA ILE A 68 2.75 4.78 -0.26
C ILE A 68 2.16 5.90 0.61
N GLY A 69 1.34 5.55 1.58
CA GLY A 69 1.01 6.45 2.68
C GLY A 69 2.02 6.25 3.80
N ASN A 70 3.08 7.06 3.82
CA ASN A 70 4.06 7.01 4.89
C ASN A 70 3.41 7.43 6.22
N VAL A 71 3.62 6.62 7.27
CA VAL A 71 3.28 6.94 8.66
C VAL A 71 4.56 7.05 9.47
N TYR A 72 5.30 5.95 9.61
CA TYR A 72 6.58 5.87 10.32
C TYR A 72 7.70 5.22 9.52
N SER A 73 7.51 4.95 8.23
CA SER A 73 8.54 4.32 7.40
C SER A 73 9.54 5.32 6.85
N THR A 74 10.71 4.86 6.43
CA THR A 74 11.66 5.69 5.67
C THR A 74 11.27 5.94 4.21
N LEU A 75 10.12 5.42 3.75
CA LEU A 75 9.69 5.54 2.35
C LEU A 75 8.98 6.89 2.11
N GLU A 76 9.06 7.39 0.88
CA GLU A 76 8.46 8.68 0.52
C GLU A 76 6.92 8.59 0.45
N HIS A 77 6.24 9.52 1.13
CA HIS A 77 4.78 9.63 1.09
C HIS A 77 4.29 10.04 -0.32
N GLY A 78 3.20 9.44 -0.78
CA GLY A 78 2.60 9.72 -2.09
C GLY A 78 3.34 9.08 -3.27
N ARG A 79 4.47 8.41 -3.02
CA ARG A 79 5.21 7.71 -4.06
C ARG A 79 4.42 6.52 -4.59
N GLU A 80 4.27 6.44 -5.91
CA GLU A 80 3.75 5.25 -6.60
C GLU A 80 4.84 4.17 -6.67
N ILE A 81 4.48 2.93 -6.34
CA ILE A 81 5.37 1.79 -6.41
C ILE A 81 4.65 0.54 -6.90
N HIS A 82 5.29 -0.19 -7.82
CA HIS A 82 4.80 -1.49 -8.26
C HIS A 82 5.17 -2.59 -7.25
N GLU A 83 4.32 -3.62 -7.10
CA GLU A 83 4.55 -4.76 -6.21
C GLU A 83 5.94 -5.38 -6.37
N SER A 84 6.43 -5.50 -7.61
CA SER A 84 7.74 -6.11 -7.90
C SER A 84 8.90 -5.28 -7.33
N GLU A 85 8.79 -3.96 -7.30
CA GLU A 85 9.78 -3.08 -6.69
C GLU A 85 9.65 -3.09 -5.17
N PHE A 86 8.41 -3.00 -4.65
CA PHE A 86 8.17 -3.05 -3.21
C PHE A 86 8.72 -4.36 -2.60
N ARG A 87 8.51 -5.50 -3.28
CA ARG A 87 9.12 -6.79 -2.89
C ARG A 87 10.63 -6.71 -2.73
N LYS A 88 11.33 -6.04 -3.66
CA LYS A 88 12.80 -5.88 -3.58
C LYS A 88 13.20 -5.07 -2.34
N LEU A 89 12.47 -3.99 -2.03
CA LEU A 89 12.72 -3.18 -0.84
C LEU A 89 12.53 -3.98 0.45
N VAL A 90 11.44 -4.74 0.53
CA VAL A 90 11.16 -5.63 1.68
C VAL A 90 12.25 -6.67 1.84
N THR A 91 12.60 -7.39 0.77
CA THR A 91 13.67 -8.41 0.85
C THR A 91 15.04 -7.83 1.15
N ALA A 92 15.27 -6.56 0.84
CA ALA A 92 16.51 -5.85 1.15
C ALA A 92 16.51 -5.23 2.56
N GLY A 93 15.43 -5.41 3.34
CA GLY A 93 15.31 -4.83 4.69
C GLY A 93 15.21 -3.30 4.69
N LYS A 94 14.70 -2.70 3.61
CA LYS A 94 14.61 -1.22 3.45
C LYS A 94 13.25 -0.64 3.84
N VAL A 95 12.31 -1.49 4.26
CA VAL A 95 11.01 -1.07 4.76
C VAL A 95 11.06 -1.22 6.28
N ILE A 96 11.54 -0.17 6.93
CA ILE A 96 11.78 -0.09 8.37
C ILE A 96 11.19 1.21 8.90
N SER A 97 10.97 1.26 10.22
CA SER A 97 10.67 2.48 10.95
C SER A 97 11.78 3.52 10.75
N ALA A 98 11.38 4.79 10.64
CA ALA A 98 12.23 5.96 10.42
C ALA A 98 12.88 6.49 11.71
#